data_AF-A0A6B3GCS2-F1
#
_entry.id   AF-A0A6B3GCS2-F1
#
_cell.length_a   1.000
_cell.length_b   1.000
_cell.length_c   1.000
_cell.angle_alpha   90.00
_cell.angle_beta   90.00
_cell.angle_gamma   90.00
#
_symmetry.space_group_name_H-M   'P 1'
#
loop_
_entity.id
_entity.type
_entity.pdbx_description
1 polymer ?
#
loop_
_entity_poly.entity_id
_entity_poly.type
_entity_poly.pdbx_seq_one_letter_code
_entity_poly.pdbx_strand_id
1 'polypeptide(L)'
;FTWISYGIQLTAADPYFYGDTETAASWSFGTDQPFLGNSFLPITLAKGTASKGSLTIENPGDIEAWPVWEITGPLKRFKFTGPGGTSFGIPNQPSSIDALPEGRTLTVDSRPGYKTVSDNTGKVYFPMLSANPSLWSVPPGTSTAKADLLAGSGTPTVKMTLYPRYLTY
;
A
#
# COMPACT_ATOMS: atom_id res chain seq x y z
N PHE A 1 -42.42 22.58 31.50
CA PHE A 1 -41.35 22.14 30.58
C PHE A 1 -40.86 23.37 29.85
N THR A 2 -39.64 23.82 30.14
CA THR A 2 -39.06 25.04 29.57
C THR A 2 -38.00 24.61 28.57
N TRP A 3 -38.26 24.85 27.28
CA TRP A 3 -37.29 24.58 26.23
C TRP A 3 -36.21 25.65 26.23
N ILE A 4 -34.96 25.23 26.13
CA ILE A 4 -33.80 26.10 26.04
C ILE A 4 -32.92 25.61 24.90
N SER A 5 -32.51 26.53 24.04
CA SER A 5 -31.67 26.27 22.88
C SER A 5 -30.25 26.68 23.19
N TYR A 6 -29.30 25.78 22.95
CA TYR A 6 -27.87 26.05 23.03
C TYR A 6 -27.26 25.94 21.62
N GLY A 7 -26.43 26.91 21.25
CA GLY A 7 -25.59 26.82 20.06
C GLY A 7 -24.34 26.02 20.39
N ILE A 8 -24.07 24.95 19.65
CA ILE A 8 -22.84 24.18 19.76
C ILE A 8 -21.99 24.51 18.54
N GLN A 9 -20.79 25.05 18.76
CA GLN A 9 -19.79 25.21 17.71
C GLN A 9 -18.80 24.06 17.79
N LEU A 10 -18.75 23.25 16.73
CA LEU A 10 -17.75 22.20 16.57
C LEU A 10 -16.74 22.68 15.55
N THR A 11 -15.47 22.79 15.95
CA THR A 11 -14.38 23.13 15.05
C THR A 11 -13.61 21.86 14.70
N ALA A 12 -13.65 21.47 13.42
CA ALA A 12 -12.85 20.37 12.94
C ALA A 12 -11.44 20.87 12.64
N ALA A 13 -10.42 20.21 13.21
CA ALA A 13 -9.02 20.48 12.88
C ALA A 13 -8.67 20.03 11.45
N ASP A 14 -9.45 19.11 10.89
CA ASP A 14 -9.35 18.65 9.51
C ASP A 14 -10.63 19.04 8.75
N PRO A 15 -10.59 19.93 7.75
CA PRO A 15 -11.79 20.51 7.13
C PRO A 15 -12.46 19.59 6.10
N TYR A 16 -11.99 18.34 5.94
CA TYR A 16 -12.43 17.44 4.88
C TYR A 16 -13.36 16.34 5.40
N PHE A 17 -14.33 15.97 4.57
CA PHE A 17 -15.22 14.84 4.84
C PHE A 17 -14.56 13.54 4.37
N TYR A 18 -14.73 12.48 5.15
CA TYR A 18 -14.28 11.13 4.80
C TYR A 18 -15.46 10.33 4.28
N GLY A 19 -15.30 9.65 3.14
CA GLY A 19 -16.31 8.74 2.61
C GLY A 19 -16.48 7.52 3.52
N ASP A 20 -17.71 7.00 3.57
CA ASP A 20 -18.06 5.78 4.31
C ASP A 20 -17.55 4.51 3.60
N THR A 21 -17.20 4.63 2.32
CA THR A 21 -16.71 3.51 1.49
C THR A 21 -15.19 3.58 1.33
N GLU A 22 -14.51 2.61 1.93
CA GLU A 22 -13.07 2.39 1.76
C GLU A 22 -12.80 1.82 0.35
N THR A 23 -11.84 2.40 -0.37
CA THR A 23 -11.38 1.84 -1.64
C THR A 23 -10.16 0.97 -1.38
N ALA A 24 -10.33 -0.34 -1.57
CA ALA A 24 -9.27 -1.32 -1.38
C ALA A 24 -8.87 -1.95 -2.73
N ALA A 25 -7.57 -2.06 -2.96
CA ALA A 25 -7.00 -2.78 -4.08
C ALA A 25 -5.96 -3.79 -3.55
N SER A 26 -6.00 -5.02 -4.07
CA SER A 26 -5.09 -6.09 -3.65
C SER A 26 -4.38 -6.69 -4.85
N TRP A 27 -3.07 -6.84 -4.74
CA TRP A 27 -2.19 -7.45 -5.74
C TRP A 27 -1.38 -8.57 -5.09
N SER A 28 -1.46 -9.76 -5.66
CA SER A 28 -0.63 -10.89 -5.27
C SER A 28 0.56 -11.00 -6.22
N PHE A 29 1.76 -11.13 -5.68
CA PHE A 29 2.98 -11.32 -6.44
C PHE A 29 3.53 -12.73 -6.18
N GLY A 30 3.24 -13.70 -7.05
CA GLY A 30 3.71 -15.08 -6.91
C GLY A 30 4.79 -15.48 -7.94
N THR A 31 5.54 -16.53 -7.62
CA THR A 31 6.39 -17.25 -8.58
C THR A 31 5.53 -18.05 -9.56
N ASP A 32 5.96 -18.10 -10.82
CA ASP A 32 5.30 -18.85 -11.90
C ASP A 32 5.04 -20.30 -11.48
N GLN A 33 3.78 -20.72 -11.50
CA GLN A 33 3.39 -22.11 -11.31
C GLN A 33 3.09 -22.73 -12.68
N PRO A 34 3.67 -23.89 -13.02
CA PRO A 34 3.35 -24.57 -14.27
C PRO A 34 1.89 -25.02 -14.23
N PHE A 35 1.05 -24.43 -15.07
CA PHE A 35 -0.37 -24.80 -15.19
C PHE A 35 -0.54 -26.13 -15.95
N LEU A 36 0.38 -26.44 -16.88
CA LEU A 36 0.47 -27.70 -17.63
C LEU A 36 1.95 -28.05 -17.88
N GLY A 37 2.71 -28.35 -16.82
CA GLY A 37 4.15 -28.64 -16.91
C GLY A 37 4.45 -30.05 -17.42
N ASN A 38 4.15 -30.33 -18.69
CA ASN A 38 4.45 -31.62 -19.34
C ASN A 38 5.44 -31.35 -20.49
N SER A 39 6.37 -32.27 -20.76
CA SER A 39 7.40 -32.14 -21.82
C SER A 39 6.85 -31.90 -23.25
N PHE A 40 5.54 -31.99 -23.43
CA PHE A 40 4.84 -31.88 -24.71
C PHE A 40 4.21 -30.49 -24.97
N LEU A 41 3.92 -29.70 -23.92
CA LEU A 41 3.32 -28.37 -24.05
C LEU A 41 3.86 -27.44 -22.96
N PRO A 42 4.98 -26.72 -23.19
CA PRO A 42 5.52 -25.77 -22.23
C PRO A 42 4.69 -24.48 -22.23
N ILE A 43 3.43 -24.56 -21.81
CA ILE A 43 2.58 -23.39 -21.57
C ILE A 43 2.64 -23.06 -20.08
N THR A 44 3.45 -22.07 -19.74
CA THR A 44 3.44 -21.44 -18.42
C THR A 44 2.38 -20.34 -18.43
N LEU A 45 1.29 -20.49 -17.67
CA LEU A 45 0.42 -19.36 -17.37
C LEU A 45 1.15 -18.46 -16.37
N ALA A 46 1.83 -17.44 -16.87
CA ALA A 46 2.18 -16.30 -16.04
C ALA A 46 0.86 -15.63 -15.65
N LYS A 47 0.34 -15.88 -14.43
CA LYS A 47 -0.58 -14.93 -13.79
C LYS A 47 0.24 -13.66 -13.63
N GLY A 48 0.16 -12.75 -14.61
CA GLY A 48 1.06 -11.62 -14.88
C GLY A 48 1.74 -10.98 -13.68
N THR A 49 2.72 -11.67 -13.12
CA THR A 49 3.44 -11.24 -11.94
C THR A 49 4.88 -11.04 -12.37
N ALA A 50 5.09 -9.97 -13.12
CA ALA A 50 6.40 -9.37 -13.06
C ALA A 50 6.62 -8.94 -11.60
N SER A 51 7.78 -9.27 -11.04
CA SER A 51 8.36 -8.62 -9.85
C SER A 51 8.39 -7.08 -9.97
N LYS A 52 8.04 -6.54 -11.14
CA LYS A 52 7.79 -5.13 -11.43
C LYS A 52 6.39 -4.98 -12.04
N GLY A 53 5.42 -4.51 -11.26
CA GLY A 53 4.04 -4.29 -11.71
C GLY A 53 3.66 -2.82 -11.74
N SER A 54 2.82 -2.42 -12.70
CA SER A 54 2.05 -1.17 -12.62
C SER A 54 0.78 -1.43 -11.81
N LEU A 55 0.61 -0.72 -10.70
CA LEU A 55 -0.58 -0.75 -9.87
C LEU A 55 -1.48 0.41 -10.28
N THR A 56 -2.62 0.10 -10.88
CA THR A 56 -3.66 1.10 -11.14
C THR A 56 -4.43 1.33 -9.85
N ILE A 57 -4.47 2.58 -9.41
CA ILE A 57 -5.11 3.03 -8.18
C ILE A 57 -6.18 4.02 -8.59
N GLU A 58 -7.40 3.82 -8.13
CA GLU A 58 -8.50 4.73 -8.33
C GLU A 58 -8.83 5.43 -7.02
N ASN A 59 -8.82 6.76 -7.01
CA ASN A 59 -9.29 7.56 -5.90
C ASN A 59 -10.61 8.23 -6.32
N PRO A 60 -11.77 7.73 -5.84
CA PRO A 60 -13.08 8.31 -6.16
C PRO A 60 -13.39 9.59 -5.37
N GLY A 61 -12.44 10.08 -4.55
CA GLY A 61 -12.56 11.35 -3.84
C GLY A 61 -12.29 12.56 -4.73
N ASP A 62 -12.73 13.73 -4.27
CA ASP A 62 -12.48 15.02 -4.94
C ASP A 62 -11.11 15.61 -4.62
N ILE A 63 -10.44 15.09 -3.58
CA ILE A 63 -9.12 15.54 -3.15
C ILE A 63 -8.15 14.37 -3.02
N GLU A 64 -6.88 14.73 -2.77
CA GLU A 64 -5.84 13.73 -2.53
C GLU A 64 -6.16 12.86 -1.30
N ALA A 65 -6.07 11.54 -1.49
CA ALA A 65 -6.24 10.54 -0.45
C ALA A 65 -4.88 9.98 -0.04
N TRP A 66 -4.75 9.62 1.24
CA TRP A 66 -3.52 9.06 1.79
C TRP A 66 -3.69 7.54 1.98
N PRO A 67 -3.00 6.71 1.18
CA PRO A 67 -3.18 5.27 1.23
C PRO A 67 -2.45 4.64 2.41
N VAL A 68 -3.06 3.61 2.97
CA VAL A 68 -2.44 2.65 3.89
C VAL A 68 -2.07 1.41 3.10
N TRP A 69 -0.82 0.98 3.17
CA TRP A 69 -0.32 -0.22 2.49
C TRP A 69 -0.12 -1.35 3.48
N GLU A 70 -0.71 -2.49 3.20
CA GLU A 70 -0.49 -3.74 3.92
C GLU A 70 0.29 -4.68 3.00
N ILE A 71 1.56 -4.88 3.30
CA ILE A 71 2.48 -5.71 2.51
C ILE A 71 2.78 -6.97 3.31
N THR A 72 2.38 -8.12 2.80
CA THR A 72 2.60 -9.43 3.44
C THR A 72 3.74 -10.17 2.73
N GLY A 73 4.75 -10.58 3.50
CA GLY A 73 5.98 -11.25 3.05
C GLY A 73 5.90 -12.78 3.10
N PRO A 74 6.89 -13.48 2.49
CA PRO A 74 8.30 -13.12 2.57
C PRO A 74 8.81 -12.22 1.44
N LEU A 75 9.55 -11.17 1.79
CA LEU A 75 10.15 -10.19 0.86
C LEU A 75 11.62 -9.91 1.21
N LYS A 76 12.48 -9.90 0.19
CA LYS A 76 13.91 -9.52 0.32
C LYS A 76 14.16 -8.03 0.13
N ARG A 77 13.41 -7.43 -0.80
CA ARG A 77 13.36 -5.98 -1.04
C ARG A 77 12.01 -5.60 -1.60
N PHE A 78 11.62 -4.35 -1.42
CA PHE A 78 10.49 -3.77 -2.11
C PHE A 78 10.69 -2.28 -2.33
N LYS A 79 10.13 -1.76 -3.41
CA LYS A 79 10.12 -0.34 -3.74
C LYS A 79 8.80 0.01 -4.42
N PHE A 80 8.03 0.88 -3.80
CA PHE A 80 6.84 1.47 -4.38
C PHE A 80 7.16 2.88 -4.85
N THR A 81 6.82 3.17 -6.09
CA THR A 81 6.95 4.48 -6.71
C THR A 81 5.55 5.00 -6.99
N GLY A 82 5.19 6.12 -6.36
CA GLY A 82 3.90 6.77 -6.52
C GLY A 82 3.76 7.47 -7.87
N PRO A 83 2.54 7.96 -8.17
CA PRO A 83 2.25 8.68 -9.41
C PRO A 83 3.07 9.97 -9.56
N GLY A 84 3.44 10.61 -8.44
CA GLY A 84 4.31 11.80 -8.44
C GLY A 84 5.81 11.52 -8.57
N GLY A 85 6.22 10.28 -8.81
CA GLY A 85 7.64 9.89 -8.92
C GLY A 85 8.38 9.74 -7.59
N THR A 86 7.72 10.04 -6.47
CA THR A 86 8.21 9.76 -5.12
C THR A 86 8.21 8.27 -4.85
N SER A 87 9.17 7.78 -4.07
CA SER A 87 9.26 6.36 -3.76
C SER A 87 9.57 6.08 -2.30
N PHE A 88 9.06 4.96 -1.81
CA PHE A 88 9.42 4.38 -0.53
C PHE A 88 9.69 2.88 -0.72
N GLY A 89 10.61 2.33 0.07
CA GLY A 89 11.00 0.95 -0.07
C GLY A 89 12.05 0.53 0.94
N ILE A 90 12.23 -0.77 1.11
CA ILE A 90 13.33 -1.34 1.88
C ILE A 90 14.36 -1.88 0.88
N PRO A 91 15.62 -1.40 0.91
CA PRO A 91 16.67 -1.89 0.03
C PRO A 91 17.00 -3.36 0.36
N ASN A 92 17.69 -4.01 -0.57
CA ASN A 92 18.12 -5.40 -0.41
C ASN A 92 18.97 -5.53 0.87
N GLN A 93 18.52 -6.38 1.79
CA GLN A 93 19.29 -6.73 2.97
C GLN A 93 20.45 -7.68 2.58
N PRO A 94 21.56 -7.69 3.33
CA PRO A 94 22.64 -8.66 3.10
C PRO A 94 22.11 -10.10 3.14
N SER A 95 22.72 -10.95 2.31
CA SER A 95 22.17 -12.10 1.57
C SER A 95 21.53 -13.27 2.34
N SER A 96 21.20 -13.12 3.62
CA SER A 96 20.61 -14.18 4.45
C SER A 96 19.48 -13.70 5.37
N ILE A 97 19.10 -12.42 5.31
CA ILE A 97 18.00 -11.87 6.12
C ILE A 97 16.91 -11.36 5.18
N ASP A 98 15.71 -11.90 5.28
CA ASP A 98 14.55 -11.34 4.60
C ASP A 98 14.17 -10.00 5.23
N ALA A 99 13.92 -8.98 4.40
CA ALA A 99 13.45 -7.68 4.87
C ALA A 99 12.10 -7.83 5.60
N LEU A 100 11.26 -8.75 5.12
CA LEU A 100 10.03 -9.15 5.79
C LEU A 100 9.98 -10.69 5.77
N PRO A 101 10.04 -11.37 6.93
CA PRO A 101 9.95 -12.83 6.97
C PRO A 101 8.56 -13.33 6.58
N GLU A 102 8.45 -14.63 6.32
CA GLU A 102 7.18 -15.27 5.97
C GLU A 102 6.12 -15.09 7.07
N GLY A 103 4.88 -14.79 6.66
CA GLY A 103 3.76 -14.59 7.59
C GLY A 103 3.75 -13.26 8.33
N ARG A 104 4.65 -12.33 8.00
CA ARG A 104 4.65 -10.96 8.52
C ARG A 104 3.91 -10.01 7.58
N THR A 105 3.20 -9.06 8.16
CA THR A 105 2.40 -8.07 7.46
C THR A 105 2.86 -6.68 7.87
N LEU A 106 3.57 -6.03 6.97
CA LEU A 106 4.05 -4.67 7.12
C LEU A 106 2.93 -3.69 6.76
N THR A 107 2.52 -2.89 7.73
CA THR A 107 1.57 -1.80 7.54
C THR A 107 2.34 -0.48 7.40
N VAL A 108 2.18 0.18 6.25
CA VAL A 108 2.74 1.49 5.92
C VAL A 108 1.59 2.48 5.90
N ASP A 109 1.53 3.34 6.91
CA ASP A 109 0.55 4.40 6.99
C ASP A 109 1.13 5.68 6.39
N SER A 110 0.53 6.17 5.30
CA SER A 110 0.98 7.40 4.64
C SER A 110 0.30 8.66 5.19
N ARG A 111 -0.66 8.55 6.10
CA ARG A 111 -1.48 9.68 6.58
C ARG A 111 -0.61 10.79 7.18
N PRO A 112 -0.93 12.08 6.94
CA PRO A 112 -0.26 13.20 7.58
C PRO A 112 -0.37 13.07 9.10
N GLY A 113 0.76 13.23 9.82
CA GLY A 113 0.82 13.10 11.28
C GLY A 113 0.97 11.68 11.82
N TYR A 114 0.59 10.65 11.06
CA TYR A 114 0.65 9.23 11.47
C TYR A 114 1.57 8.39 10.58
N LYS A 115 2.58 9.02 9.98
CA LYS A 115 3.56 8.36 9.09
C LYS A 115 4.32 7.28 9.84
N THR A 116 3.83 6.04 9.74
CA THR A 116 4.35 4.90 10.49
C THR A 116 4.54 3.72 9.57
N VAL A 117 5.58 2.93 9.85
CA VAL A 117 5.88 1.70 9.14
C VAL A 117 6.13 0.65 10.19
N SER A 118 5.16 -0.23 10.40
CA SER A 118 5.17 -1.21 11.48
C SER A 118 4.63 -2.56 11.01
N ASP A 119 5.23 -3.63 11.49
CA ASP A 119 4.75 -5.00 11.26
C ASP A 119 3.67 -5.38 12.29
N ASN A 120 2.94 -6.47 12.02
CA ASN A 120 1.91 -7.05 12.89
C ASN A 120 2.42 -7.33 14.32
N THR A 121 3.74 -7.50 14.54
CA THR A 121 4.32 -7.65 15.88
C THR A 121 4.71 -6.32 16.55
N GLY A 122 4.32 -5.17 15.99
CA GLY A 122 4.63 -3.84 16.52
C GLY A 122 6.07 -3.37 16.30
N LYS A 123 6.88 -4.13 15.53
CA LYS A 123 8.25 -3.71 15.20
C LYS A 123 8.20 -2.56 14.19
N VAL A 124 8.92 -1.48 14.48
CA VAL A 124 9.02 -0.32 13.58
C VAL A 124 10.10 -0.58 12.52
N TYR A 125 9.71 -0.49 11.25
CA TYR A 125 10.55 -0.69 10.07
C TYR A 125 10.97 0.61 9.41
N PHE A 126 10.52 1.76 9.93
CA PHE A 126 10.90 3.09 9.44
C PHE A 126 12.44 3.29 9.29
N PRO A 127 13.29 2.81 10.22
CA PRO A 127 14.75 2.95 10.09
C PRO A 127 15.35 2.07 8.97
N MET A 128 14.63 1.05 8.51
CA MET A 128 15.07 0.13 7.46
C MET A 128 14.71 0.63 6.05
N LEU A 129 14.00 1.76 5.94
CA LEU A 129 13.66 2.34 4.66
C LEU A 129 14.89 2.89 3.93
N SER A 130 14.82 2.93 2.60
CA SER A 130 15.83 3.56 1.75
C SER A 130 16.01 5.04 2.07
N ALA A 131 17.16 5.62 1.74
CA ALA A 131 17.41 7.05 1.88
C ALA A 131 16.27 7.87 1.26
N ASN A 132 15.80 8.88 2.00
CA ASN A 132 14.72 9.80 1.61
C ASN A 132 13.41 9.07 1.24
N PRO A 133 12.81 8.24 2.14
CA PRO A 133 11.55 7.59 1.84
C PRO A 133 10.44 8.64 1.82
N SER A 134 9.72 8.70 0.70
CA SER A 134 8.60 9.63 0.55
C SER A 134 7.30 8.83 0.49
N LEU A 135 6.54 8.89 1.59
CA LEU A 135 5.15 8.42 1.65
C LEU A 135 4.29 9.42 0.89
N TRP A 136 3.55 8.93 -0.10
CA TRP A 136 2.88 9.75 -1.10
C TRP A 136 1.36 9.66 -0.99
N SER A 137 0.70 10.76 -1.35
CA SER A 137 -0.74 10.83 -1.56
C SER A 137 -1.11 10.40 -2.97
N VAL A 138 -2.36 9.97 -3.14
CA VAL A 138 -2.95 9.65 -4.44
C VAL A 138 -3.85 10.82 -4.86
N PRO A 139 -3.58 11.49 -5.98
CA PRO A 139 -4.47 12.54 -6.47
C PRO A 139 -5.85 11.97 -6.83
N PRO A 140 -6.90 12.80 -6.90
CA PRO A 140 -8.22 12.36 -7.32
C PRO A 140 -8.20 11.76 -8.73
N GLY A 141 -9.03 10.74 -8.97
CA GLY A 141 -9.10 9.99 -10.23
C GLY A 141 -8.17 8.78 -10.31
N THR A 142 -7.92 8.31 -11.53
CA THR A 142 -7.09 7.12 -11.78
C THR A 142 -5.60 7.49 -11.86
N SER A 143 -4.81 6.91 -10.98
CA SER A 143 -3.35 7.04 -10.91
C SER A 143 -2.66 5.70 -11.14
N THR A 144 -1.45 5.72 -11.67
CA THR A 144 -0.62 4.51 -11.80
C THR A 144 0.60 4.62 -10.89
N ALA A 145 0.75 3.66 -9.98
CA ALA A 145 1.95 3.46 -9.20
C ALA A 145 2.78 2.31 -9.78
N LYS A 146 4.07 2.26 -9.46
CA LYS A 146 4.95 1.14 -9.83
C LYS A 146 5.40 0.43 -8.58
N ALA A 147 5.25 -0.89 -8.54
CA ALA A 147 5.75 -1.74 -7.47
C ALA A 147 6.88 -2.63 -8.00
N ASP A 148 8.06 -2.53 -7.40
CA ASP A 148 9.21 -3.41 -7.64
C ASP A 148 9.44 -4.22 -6.36
N LEU A 149 9.10 -5.51 -6.40
CA LEU A 149 9.14 -6.43 -5.27
C LEU A 149 10.04 -7.61 -5.62
N LEU A 150 10.92 -7.98 -4.70
CA LEU A 150 11.66 -9.23 -4.78
C LEU A 150 11.15 -10.18 -3.70
N ALA A 151 10.35 -11.15 -4.15
CA ALA A 151 9.84 -12.21 -3.30
C ALA A 151 10.98 -13.08 -2.74
N GLY A 152 10.78 -13.58 -1.53
CA GLY A 152 11.57 -14.69 -0.97
C GLY A 152 11.05 -16.04 -1.46
N SER A 153 10.94 -17.02 -0.57
CA SER A 153 10.41 -18.37 -0.85
C SER A 153 8.87 -18.47 -0.88
N GLY A 154 8.15 -17.36 -1.07
CA GLY A 154 6.69 -17.31 -0.97
C GLY A 154 6.02 -16.34 -1.93
N THR A 155 4.69 -16.20 -1.82
CA THR A 155 3.86 -15.30 -2.63
C THR A 155 3.52 -14.04 -1.83
N PRO A 156 4.30 -12.95 -1.94
CA PRO A 156 3.96 -11.70 -1.29
C PRO A 156 2.63 -11.13 -1.78
N THR A 157 1.84 -10.58 -0.86
CA THR A 157 0.57 -9.92 -1.17
C THR A 157 0.64 -8.48 -0.74
N VAL A 158 0.25 -7.56 -1.60
CA VAL A 158 0.18 -6.13 -1.33
C VAL A 158 -1.28 -5.74 -1.38
N LYS A 159 -1.81 -5.25 -0.27
CA LYS A 159 -3.11 -4.62 -0.21
C LYS A 159 -2.90 -3.13 0.04
N MET A 160 -3.64 -2.31 -0.68
CA MET A 160 -3.67 -0.88 -0.50
C MET A 160 -5.10 -0.50 -0.20
N THR A 161 -5.22 0.40 0.75
CA THR A 161 -6.49 0.81 1.30
C THR A 161 -6.47 2.33 1.41
N LEU A 162 -7.43 3.01 0.79
CA LEU A 162 -7.55 4.46 0.88
C LEU A 162 -8.97 4.86 1.28
N TYR A 163 -9.04 5.94 2.05
CA TYR A 163 -10.29 6.61 2.40
C TYR A 163 -10.47 7.81 1.48
N PRO A 164 -11.49 7.80 0.60
CA PRO A 164 -11.82 8.94 -0.24
C PRO A 164 -12.13 10.15 0.63
N ARG A 165 -11.62 11.31 0.25
CA ARG A 165 -11.88 12.57 0.94
C ARG A 165 -12.62 13.51 0.01
N TYR A 166 -13.56 14.28 0.57
CA TYR A 166 -14.45 15.18 -0.18
C TYR A 166 -14.39 16.60 0.41
N LEU A 167 -14.47 17.60 -0.48
CA LEU A 167 -14.53 19.03 -0.11
C LEU A 167 -15.93 19.45 0.33
N THR A 168 -16.97 18.77 -0.16
CA THR A 168 -18.38 19.05 0.11
C THR A 168 -19.15 17.74 0.15
N TYR A 169 -20.18 17.67 1.00
CA TYR A 169 -21.12 16.54 1.09
C TYR A 169 -22.20 16.63 0.00
#